data_AF-A0A9P3PHW5-F1
#
_entry.id   AF-A0A9P3PHW5-F1
#
_cell.length_a   1.000
_cell.length_b   1.000
_cell.length_c   1.000
_cell.angle_alpha   90.00
_cell.angle_beta   90.00
_cell.angle_gamma   90.00
#
_symmetry.space_group_name_H-M   'P 1'
#
loop_
_entity.id
_entity.type
_entity.pdbx_description
1 polymer ?
#
loop_
_entity_poly.entity_id
_entity_poly.type
_entity_poly.pdbx_seq_one_letter_code
_entity_poly.pdbx_strand_id
1 'polypeptide(L)'
;MSDDKPLHYNVRWIESTFPSRAAVESLLAPERESGNVTTHDYEAATQFMPGYHRYYRHIGSLLAIPLLYAVRKPHWSNIRSYLFLTTASFGGFVIGHAVSLSEHFKFVRTIENPEGFSQALENIQKKMGSFPAPGPTIIRQSGKWTVNHDPDTPPSQTSPMSHDTNAPTSTQDSVPSSTKPISKWDQIRAANSRTSPNSSWDALRQKHERARVPPPSGSETFERTRSEDRAAEQAKFDELLDRERNIR
;
A
#
# COMPACT_ATOMS: atom_id res chain seq x y z
N MET A 1 -9.30 29.66 8.15
CA MET A 1 -8.95 28.57 7.20
C MET A 1 -9.24 27.29 7.95
N SER A 2 -10.26 26.54 7.54
CA SER A 2 -10.49 25.21 8.10
C SER A 2 -9.39 24.30 7.57
N ASP A 3 -8.66 23.62 8.46
CA ASP A 3 -7.70 22.59 8.05
C ASP A 3 -8.50 21.40 7.52
N ASP A 4 -8.62 21.31 6.20
CA ASP A 4 -9.33 20.22 5.53
C ASP A 4 -8.65 18.89 5.88
N LYS A 5 -9.31 18.08 6.72
CA LYS A 5 -8.72 16.84 7.22
C LYS A 5 -8.78 15.72 6.17
N PRO A 6 -7.66 15.09 5.80
CA PRO A 6 -7.67 14.00 4.85
C PRO A 6 -8.37 12.76 5.42
N LEU A 7 -9.01 11.99 4.54
CA LEU A 7 -9.59 10.70 4.88
C LEU A 7 -8.49 9.64 4.99
N HIS A 8 -8.30 9.09 6.19
CA HIS A 8 -7.40 7.98 6.46
C HIS A 8 -8.19 6.66 6.54
N TYR A 9 -8.14 5.87 5.47
CA TYR A 9 -8.92 4.66 5.34
C TYR A 9 -8.02 3.41 5.45
N ASN A 10 -7.93 2.80 6.65
CA ASN A 10 -7.19 1.56 6.86
C ASN A 10 -8.05 0.35 6.48
N VAL A 11 -7.74 -0.28 5.35
CA VAL A 11 -8.54 -1.38 4.77
C VAL A 11 -8.70 -2.53 5.74
N ARG A 12 -7.62 -2.95 6.41
CA ARG A 12 -7.63 -4.10 7.31
C ARG A 12 -8.50 -3.84 8.54
N TRP A 13 -8.38 -2.65 9.11
CA TRP A 13 -9.19 -2.25 10.26
C TRP A 13 -10.68 -2.19 9.88
N ILE A 14 -11.00 -1.64 8.71
CA ILE A 14 -12.37 -1.58 8.18
C ILE A 14 -12.96 -2.99 8.03
N GLU A 15 -12.28 -3.90 7.35
CA GLU A 15 -12.76 -5.28 7.15
C GLU A 15 -13.02 -6.01 8.48
N SER A 16 -12.20 -5.75 9.51
CA SER A 16 -12.38 -6.34 10.84
C SER A 16 -13.49 -5.70 11.66
N THR A 17 -13.69 -4.39 11.51
CA THR A 17 -14.66 -3.60 12.29
C THR A 17 -16.08 -3.76 11.77
N PHE A 18 -16.21 -3.94 10.45
CA PHE A 18 -17.49 -3.94 9.74
C PHE A 18 -17.80 -5.29 9.09
N PRO A 19 -17.87 -6.40 9.87
CA PRO A 19 -18.03 -7.73 9.31
C PRO A 19 -19.44 -7.99 8.74
N SER A 20 -20.44 -7.22 9.14
CA SER A 20 -21.83 -7.43 8.73
C SER A 20 -22.55 -6.11 8.56
N ARG A 21 -23.66 -6.14 7.82
CA ARG A 21 -24.51 -4.96 7.64
C ARG A 21 -25.00 -4.40 8.97
N ALA A 22 -25.42 -5.26 9.90
CA ALA A 22 -25.84 -4.84 11.23
C ALA A 22 -24.71 -4.15 12.02
N ALA A 23 -23.46 -4.60 11.88
CA ALA A 23 -22.31 -3.93 12.50
C ALA A 23 -22.08 -2.54 11.89
N VAL A 24 -22.19 -2.42 10.57
CA VAL A 24 -22.10 -1.13 9.86
C VAL A 24 -23.19 -0.17 10.31
N GLU A 25 -24.45 -0.62 10.31
CA GLU A 25 -25.59 0.21 10.72
C GLU A 25 -25.48 0.63 12.18
N SER A 26 -25.17 -0.29 13.10
CA SER A 26 -25.04 0.05 14.54
C SER A 26 -23.87 0.99 14.88
N LEU A 27 -22.79 0.97 14.09
CA LEU A 27 -21.64 1.84 14.29
C LEU A 27 -21.76 3.18 13.55
N LEU A 28 -22.27 3.20 12.31
CA LEU A 28 -22.38 4.42 11.50
C LEU A 28 -23.70 5.17 11.70
N ALA A 29 -24.78 4.54 12.15
CA ALA A 29 -26.06 5.24 12.32
C ALA A 29 -25.97 6.43 13.29
N PRO A 30 -25.29 6.32 14.46
CA PRO A 30 -25.08 7.47 15.33
C PRO A 30 -24.27 8.60 14.68
N GLU A 31 -23.29 8.26 13.83
CA GLU A 31 -22.46 9.24 13.12
C GLU A 31 -23.21 9.91 11.95
N ARG A 32 -24.23 9.25 11.40
CA ARG A 32 -25.16 9.86 10.45
C ARG A 32 -26.09 10.84 11.16
N GLU A 33 -26.63 10.45 12.32
CA GLU A 33 -27.51 11.30 13.14
C GLU A 33 -26.79 12.54 13.67
N SER A 34 -25.48 12.44 13.94
CA SER A 34 -24.64 13.59 14.32
C SER A 34 -24.26 14.50 13.14
N GLY A 35 -24.57 14.11 11.91
CA GLY A 35 -24.22 14.86 10.69
C GLY A 35 -22.78 14.69 10.21
N ASN A 36 -22.00 13.76 10.79
CA ASN A 36 -20.65 13.46 10.31
C ASN A 36 -20.69 12.67 8.99
N VAL A 37 -21.67 11.78 8.81
CA VAL A 37 -21.82 10.94 7.61
C VAL A 37 -23.06 11.36 6.82
N THR A 38 -22.92 11.60 5.52
CA THR A 38 -24.09 11.90 4.65
C THR A 38 -24.97 10.66 4.47
N THR A 39 -26.23 10.85 4.10
CA THR A 39 -27.14 9.72 3.81
C THR A 39 -26.60 8.84 2.69
N HIS A 40 -26.06 9.46 1.63
CA HIS A 40 -25.41 8.76 0.53
C HIS A 40 -24.23 7.90 1.00
N ASP A 41 -23.32 8.47 1.81
CA ASP A 41 -22.12 7.76 2.28
C ASP A 41 -22.47 6.62 3.23
N TYR A 42 -23.52 6.80 4.05
CA TYR A 42 -24.07 5.75 4.90
C TYR A 42 -24.63 4.58 4.08
N GLU A 43 -25.46 4.86 3.06
CA GLU A 43 -26.02 3.83 2.19
C GLU A 43 -24.91 3.11 1.39
N ALA A 44 -23.97 3.86 0.83
CA ALA A 44 -22.81 3.29 0.14
C ALA A 44 -22.01 2.36 1.06
N ALA A 45 -21.74 2.79 2.30
CA ALA A 45 -21.01 1.97 3.27
C ALA A 45 -21.78 0.71 3.68
N THR A 46 -23.08 0.81 3.96
CA THR A 46 -23.90 -0.36 4.35
C THR A 46 -24.02 -1.39 3.23
N GLN A 47 -23.99 -0.97 1.97
CA GLN A 47 -23.95 -1.88 0.82
C GLN A 47 -22.55 -2.46 0.58
N PHE A 48 -21.51 -1.62 0.65
CA PHE A 48 -20.15 -2.00 0.29
C PHE A 48 -19.46 -2.84 1.35
N MET A 49 -19.41 -2.39 2.61
CA MET A 49 -18.59 -2.99 3.69
C MET A 49 -18.87 -4.48 3.92
N PRO A 50 -20.13 -4.97 3.97
CA PRO A 50 -20.40 -6.39 4.11
C PRO A 50 -20.25 -7.18 2.79
N GLY A 51 -19.77 -6.55 1.72
CA GLY A 51 -19.67 -7.13 0.40
C GLY A 51 -18.70 -8.32 0.29
N TYR A 52 -18.67 -8.92 -0.90
CA TYR A 52 -17.87 -10.12 -1.17
C TYR A 52 -16.38 -9.86 -1.40
N HIS A 53 -15.95 -8.60 -1.53
CA HIS A 53 -14.57 -8.24 -1.87
C HIS A 53 -13.53 -8.78 -0.88
N ARG A 54 -13.88 -8.85 0.41
CA ARG A 54 -13.07 -9.48 1.47
C ARG A 54 -12.72 -10.95 1.23
N TYR A 55 -13.55 -11.68 0.48
CA TYR A 55 -13.31 -13.08 0.18
C TYR A 55 -12.46 -13.29 -1.07
N TYR A 56 -12.20 -12.27 -1.89
CA TYR A 56 -11.47 -12.40 -3.14
C TYR A 56 -10.07 -13.00 -2.96
N ARG A 57 -9.40 -12.69 -1.85
CA ARG A 57 -8.10 -13.29 -1.49
C ARG A 57 -8.19 -14.81 -1.30
N HIS A 58 -9.23 -15.27 -0.60
CA HIS A 58 -9.44 -16.71 -0.35
C HIS A 58 -9.93 -17.43 -1.60
N ILE A 59 -10.87 -16.83 -2.32
CA ILE A 59 -11.40 -17.36 -3.58
C ILE A 59 -10.27 -17.50 -4.60
N GLY A 60 -9.46 -16.45 -4.79
CA GLY A 60 -8.32 -16.47 -5.71
C GLY A 60 -7.33 -17.60 -5.40
N SER A 61 -7.03 -17.83 -4.12
CA SER A 61 -6.18 -18.95 -3.69
C SER A 61 -6.82 -20.31 -3.98
N LEU A 62 -8.11 -20.48 -3.65
CA LEU A 62 -8.82 -21.76 -3.83
C LEU A 62 -9.07 -22.13 -5.30
N LEU A 63 -9.15 -21.14 -6.20
CA LEU A 63 -9.28 -21.37 -7.65
C LEU A 63 -8.07 -22.12 -8.26
N ALA A 64 -6.93 -22.19 -7.56
CA ALA A 64 -5.80 -23.00 -8.00
C ALA A 64 -6.09 -24.50 -8.05
N ILE A 65 -7.02 -25.00 -7.22
CA ILE A 65 -7.38 -26.43 -7.17
C ILE A 65 -8.05 -26.89 -8.49
N PRO A 66 -9.18 -26.30 -8.94
CA PRO A 66 -9.79 -26.68 -10.21
C PRO A 66 -8.86 -26.37 -11.39
N LEU A 67 -8.04 -25.30 -11.30
CA LEU A 67 -7.05 -24.98 -12.32
C LEU A 67 -5.99 -26.09 -12.46
N LEU A 68 -5.53 -26.67 -11.35
CA LEU A 68 -4.64 -27.83 -11.38
C LEU A 68 -5.32 -29.02 -12.09
N TYR A 69 -6.58 -29.34 -11.77
CA TYR A 69 -7.29 -30.44 -12.44
C TYR A 69 -7.46 -30.22 -13.95
N ALA A 70 -7.68 -28.96 -14.37
CA ALA A 70 -7.81 -28.62 -15.79
C ALA A 70 -6.49 -28.70 -16.57
N VAL A 71 -5.36 -28.37 -15.93
CA VAL A 71 -4.04 -28.27 -16.60
C VAL A 71 -3.16 -29.51 -16.37
N ARG A 72 -3.45 -30.32 -15.34
CA ARG A 72 -2.66 -31.49 -14.97
C ARG A 72 -2.68 -32.54 -16.08
N LYS A 73 -1.49 -32.95 -16.52
CA LYS A 73 -1.30 -34.11 -17.40
C LYS A 73 -1.10 -35.38 -16.58
N PRO A 74 -1.49 -36.56 -17.10
CA PRO A 74 -1.36 -37.84 -16.36
C PRO A 74 0.08 -38.18 -16.00
N HIS A 75 1.06 -37.73 -16.79
CA HIS A 75 2.49 -37.98 -16.56
C HIS A 75 3.16 -36.95 -15.60
N TRP A 76 2.41 -36.05 -14.96
CA TRP A 76 2.99 -35.12 -13.99
C TRP A 76 3.35 -35.85 -12.70
N SER A 77 4.60 -35.65 -12.25
CA SER A 77 5.00 -36.10 -10.92
C SER A 77 4.25 -35.34 -9.82
N ASN A 78 4.13 -35.95 -8.65
CA ASN A 78 3.49 -35.32 -7.49
C ASN A 78 4.17 -34.00 -7.12
N ILE A 79 5.52 -33.95 -7.17
CA ILE A 79 6.31 -32.73 -6.90
C ILE A 79 5.92 -31.58 -7.83
N ARG A 80 5.78 -31.83 -9.15
CA ARG A 80 5.36 -30.80 -10.11
C ARG A 80 3.95 -30.28 -9.81
N SER A 81 3.06 -31.18 -9.37
CA SER A 81 1.68 -30.82 -9.02
C SER A 81 1.63 -29.96 -7.76
N TYR A 82 2.40 -30.29 -6.71
CA TYR A 82 2.49 -29.48 -5.49
C TYR A 82 3.12 -28.11 -5.75
N LEU A 83 4.17 -28.06 -6.59
CA LEU A 83 4.81 -26.82 -6.97
C LEU A 83 3.81 -25.93 -7.72
N PHE A 84 3.13 -26.47 -8.73
CA PHE A 84 2.09 -25.75 -9.46
C PHE A 84 1.00 -25.24 -8.53
N LEU A 85 0.46 -26.10 -7.66
CA LEU A 85 -0.61 -25.73 -6.73
C LEU A 85 -0.17 -24.59 -5.80
N THR A 86 1.02 -24.70 -5.21
CA THR A 86 1.56 -23.66 -4.30
C THR A 86 1.74 -22.33 -5.03
N THR A 87 2.36 -22.34 -6.21
CA THR A 87 2.57 -21.12 -7.02
C THR A 87 1.26 -20.52 -7.51
N ALA A 88 0.33 -21.34 -7.99
CA ALA A 88 -0.97 -20.88 -8.47
C ALA A 88 -1.83 -20.32 -7.32
N SER A 89 -1.85 -20.97 -6.15
CA SER A 89 -2.56 -20.47 -4.96
C SER A 89 -2.00 -19.13 -4.49
N PHE A 90 -0.67 -18.99 -4.45
CA PHE A 90 -0.04 -17.71 -4.09
C PHE A 90 -0.32 -16.62 -5.13
N GLY A 91 -0.24 -16.94 -6.43
CA GLY A 91 -0.58 -16.01 -7.50
C GLY A 91 -2.03 -15.54 -7.42
N GLY A 92 -2.97 -16.49 -7.27
CA GLY A 92 -4.39 -16.20 -7.12
C GLY A 92 -4.71 -15.37 -5.87
N PHE A 93 -4.02 -15.63 -4.76
CA PHE A 93 -4.09 -14.82 -3.56
C PHE A 93 -3.67 -13.36 -3.80
N VAL A 94 -2.54 -13.14 -4.49
CA VAL A 94 -2.01 -11.79 -4.75
C VAL A 94 -2.97 -11.02 -5.66
N ILE A 95 -3.46 -11.68 -6.72
CA ILE A 95 -4.48 -11.10 -7.62
C ILE A 95 -5.76 -10.77 -6.85
N GLY A 96 -6.27 -11.70 -6.05
CA GLY A 96 -7.47 -11.49 -5.23
C GLY A 96 -7.31 -10.33 -4.25
N HIS A 97 -6.12 -10.17 -3.66
CA HIS A 97 -5.81 -9.04 -2.80
C HIS A 97 -5.79 -7.71 -3.57
N ALA A 98 -5.19 -7.66 -4.76
CA ALA A 98 -5.18 -6.47 -5.61
C ALA A 98 -6.59 -6.06 -6.04
N VAL A 99 -7.45 -7.03 -6.41
CA VAL A 99 -8.85 -6.76 -6.76
C VAL A 99 -9.62 -6.23 -5.54
N SER A 100 -9.46 -6.83 -4.36
CA SER A 100 -10.10 -6.32 -3.13
C SER A 100 -9.69 -4.87 -2.84
N LEU A 101 -8.38 -4.55 -2.92
CA LEU A 101 -7.89 -3.18 -2.75
C LEU A 101 -8.50 -2.23 -3.78
N SER A 102 -8.62 -2.66 -5.04
CA SER A 102 -9.22 -1.83 -6.10
C SER A 102 -10.69 -1.48 -5.81
N GLU A 103 -11.45 -2.40 -5.21
CA GLU A 103 -12.84 -2.15 -4.80
C GLU A 103 -12.91 -1.16 -3.63
N HIS A 104 -11.99 -1.25 -2.66
CA HIS A 104 -11.86 -0.23 -1.62
C HIS A 104 -11.50 1.15 -2.18
N PHE A 105 -10.62 1.22 -3.17
CA PHE A 105 -10.32 2.50 -3.85
C PHE A 105 -11.54 3.08 -4.56
N LYS A 106 -12.33 2.24 -5.24
CA LYS A 106 -13.58 2.68 -5.88
C LYS A 106 -14.55 3.23 -4.84
N PHE A 107 -14.77 2.50 -3.75
CA PHE A 107 -15.63 2.93 -2.64
C PHE A 107 -15.17 4.27 -2.03
N VAL A 108 -13.88 4.41 -1.71
CA VAL A 108 -13.35 5.66 -1.13
C VAL A 108 -13.54 6.85 -2.08
N ARG A 109 -13.57 6.62 -3.40
CA ARG A 109 -13.85 7.67 -4.39
C ARG A 109 -15.33 8.05 -4.47
N THR A 110 -16.26 7.15 -4.13
CA THR A 110 -17.70 7.46 -4.14
C THR A 110 -18.15 8.25 -2.92
N ILE A 111 -17.36 8.32 -1.86
CA ILE A 111 -17.69 9.11 -0.66
C ILE A 111 -17.83 10.60 -1.02
N GLU A 112 -18.96 11.21 -0.68
CA GLU A 112 -19.25 12.62 -0.93
C GLU A 112 -18.53 13.53 0.06
N ASN A 113 -18.58 13.19 1.36
CA ASN A 113 -17.95 13.96 2.43
C ASN A 113 -16.78 13.18 3.06
N PRO A 114 -15.57 13.18 2.46
CA PRO A 114 -14.45 12.42 2.97
C PRO A 114 -13.99 12.88 4.36
N GLU A 115 -14.13 14.16 4.68
CA GLU A 115 -13.75 14.72 5.98
C GLU A 115 -14.68 14.23 7.08
N GLY A 116 -15.99 14.38 6.89
CA GLY A 116 -17.00 13.91 7.85
C GLY A 116 -16.94 12.39 8.03
N PHE A 117 -16.74 11.64 6.95
CA PHE A 117 -16.53 10.20 7.02
C PHE A 117 -15.25 9.82 7.80
N SER A 118 -14.15 10.56 7.61
CA SER A 118 -12.90 10.37 8.37
C SER A 118 -13.12 10.58 9.87
N GLN A 119 -13.81 11.66 10.23
CA GLN A 119 -14.17 11.97 11.61
C GLN A 119 -15.05 10.88 12.24
N ALA A 120 -16.03 10.37 11.49
CA ALA A 120 -16.87 9.26 11.92
C ALA A 120 -16.07 7.99 12.21
N LEU A 121 -15.13 7.62 11.33
CA LEU A 121 -14.25 6.46 11.55
C LEU A 121 -13.38 6.62 12.80
N GLU A 122 -12.86 7.82 13.04
CA GLU A 122 -12.08 8.10 14.26
C GLU A 122 -12.92 8.03 15.54
N ASN A 123 -14.15 8.54 15.51
CA ASN A 123 -15.07 8.44 16.64
C ASN A 123 -15.36 6.97 16.97
N ILE A 124 -15.64 6.16 15.94
CA ILE A 124 -15.86 4.72 16.06
C ILE A 124 -14.60 4.03 16.62
N GLN A 125 -13.43 4.36 16.09
CA GLN A 125 -12.16 3.80 16.56
C GLN A 125 -11.90 4.12 18.04
N LYS A 126 -12.11 5.37 18.45
CA LYS A 126 -12.01 5.81 19.85
C LYS A 126 -13.00 5.06 20.73
N LYS A 127 -14.25 4.90 20.29
CA LYS A 127 -15.31 4.21 21.03
C LYS A 127 -15.01 2.72 21.23
N MET A 128 -14.41 2.07 20.25
CA MET A 128 -14.02 0.66 20.35
C MET A 128 -12.71 0.43 21.12
N GLY A 129 -11.96 1.49 21.45
CA GLY A 129 -10.66 1.39 22.12
C GLY A 129 -9.62 0.55 21.35
N SER A 130 -9.84 0.33 20.06
CA SER A 130 -9.02 -0.56 19.25
C SER A 130 -7.99 0.23 18.46
N PHE A 131 -6.74 -0.21 18.52
CA PHE A 131 -5.68 0.32 17.68
C PHE A 131 -5.82 -0.24 16.26
N PRO A 132 -5.57 0.58 15.22
CA PRO A 132 -5.72 0.11 13.85
C PRO A 132 -4.61 -0.89 13.58
N ALA A 133 -4.99 -2.11 13.19
CA ALA A 133 -4.02 -3.13 12.83
C ALA A 133 -3.13 -2.63 11.68
N PRO A 134 -1.84 -3.02 11.65
CA PRO A 134 -0.96 -2.66 10.54
C PRO A 134 -1.54 -3.20 9.22
N GLY A 135 -1.69 -2.31 8.25
CA GLY A 135 -2.36 -2.61 7.00
C GLY A 135 -2.28 -1.48 5.98
N PRO A 136 -2.69 -1.75 4.73
CA PRO A 136 -2.72 -0.73 3.69
C PRO A 136 -3.73 0.36 4.06
N THR A 137 -3.26 1.61 4.02
CA THR A 137 -4.07 2.80 4.30
C THR A 137 -4.22 3.60 3.01
N ILE A 138 -5.46 3.84 2.61
CA ILE A 138 -5.82 4.71 1.50
C ILE A 138 -5.99 6.11 2.08
N ILE A 139 -5.23 7.07 1.54
CA ILE A 139 -5.34 8.48 1.91
C ILE A 139 -6.03 9.20 0.77
N ARG A 140 -7.19 9.81 1.05
CA ARG A 140 -7.87 10.70 0.11
C ARG A 140 -7.85 12.11 0.68
N GLN A 141 -7.16 13.01 -0.02
CA GLN A 141 -7.26 14.43 0.26
C GLN A 141 -8.65 14.91 -0.15
N SER A 142 -9.31 15.67 0.72
CA SER A 142 -10.52 16.44 0.40
C SER A 142 -10.14 17.54 -0.58
N GLY A 143 -9.98 17.15 -1.85
CA GLY A 143 -9.89 18.12 -2.93
C GLY A 143 -11.24 18.82 -3.03
N LYS A 144 -11.33 20.04 -2.52
CA LYS A 144 -12.32 21.01 -2.96
C LYS A 144 -12.28 21.00 -4.49
N TRP A 145 -13.28 20.41 -5.15
CA TRP A 145 -13.54 20.70 -6.55
C TRP A 145 -14.09 22.13 -6.59
N THR A 146 -13.20 23.11 -6.44
CA THR A 146 -13.51 24.46 -6.89
C THR A 146 -13.43 24.41 -8.41
N VAL A 147 -14.51 23.99 -9.05
CA VAL A 147 -14.84 24.55 -10.36
C VAL A 147 -15.10 26.01 -10.04
N ASN A 148 -14.12 26.88 -10.32
CA ASN A 148 -14.39 28.29 -10.44
C ASN A 148 -15.39 28.41 -11.59
N HIS A 149 -16.68 28.40 -11.27
CA HIS A 149 -17.67 28.96 -12.16
C HIS A 149 -17.44 30.47 -12.09
N ASP A 150 -16.67 30.96 -13.05
CA ASP A 150 -16.70 32.36 -13.41
C ASP A 150 -18.16 32.68 -13.81
N PRO A 151 -18.88 33.57 -13.09
CA PRO A 151 -20.28 33.84 -13.37
C PRO A 151 -20.52 34.54 -14.72
N ASP A 152 -19.47 34.88 -15.46
CA ASP A 152 -19.56 35.64 -16.71
C ASP A 152 -19.24 34.85 -17.99
N THR A 153 -19.14 33.52 -17.97
CA THR A 153 -18.92 32.74 -19.21
C THR A 153 -20.24 32.21 -19.80
N PRO A 154 -20.76 32.78 -20.91
CA PRO A 154 -21.93 32.22 -21.60
C PRO A 154 -21.61 30.91 -22.32
N PRO A 155 -22.57 29.97 -22.44
CA PRO A 155 -22.33 28.65 -23.01
C PRO A 155 -22.18 28.75 -24.53
N SER A 156 -20.96 28.58 -25.04
CA SER A 156 -20.73 28.43 -26.47
C SER A 156 -20.54 26.96 -26.85
N GLN A 157 -21.48 26.50 -27.67
CA GLN A 157 -21.55 25.21 -28.33
C GLN A 157 -20.44 25.06 -29.39
N THR A 158 -20.30 23.82 -29.87
CA THR A 158 -19.70 23.37 -31.16
C THR A 158 -18.16 23.42 -31.33
N SER A 159 -17.58 22.22 -31.49
CA SER A 159 -16.33 21.97 -32.25
C SER A 159 -16.53 22.33 -33.74
N PRO A 160 -15.50 22.63 -34.58
CA PRO A 160 -14.48 21.66 -34.99
C PRO A 160 -13.07 22.19 -35.43
N MET A 161 -12.08 21.29 -35.39
CA MET A 161 -11.05 20.98 -36.43
C MET A 161 -10.36 22.12 -37.23
N SER A 162 -9.02 22.24 -37.16
CA SER A 162 -8.06 22.08 -38.29
C SER A 162 -6.71 22.81 -38.12
N HIS A 163 -5.63 22.05 -38.37
CA HIS A 163 -4.42 22.34 -39.17
C HIS A 163 -3.51 23.58 -38.95
N ASP A 164 -2.26 23.25 -38.61
CA ASP A 164 -1.01 23.54 -39.34
C ASP A 164 -0.53 24.98 -39.66
N THR A 165 0.74 25.20 -39.26
CA THR A 165 1.86 25.76 -40.07
C THR A 165 2.31 27.22 -39.89
N ASN A 166 3.63 27.30 -39.58
CA ASN A 166 4.66 28.32 -39.86
C ASN A 166 5.02 29.45 -38.85
N ALA A 167 6.32 29.42 -38.53
CA ALA A 167 7.18 30.35 -37.78
C ALA A 167 7.60 31.56 -38.66
N PRO A 168 8.66 32.37 -38.37
CA PRO A 168 9.48 32.56 -37.16
C PRO A 168 9.73 34.06 -36.80
N THR A 169 10.37 34.36 -35.66
CA THR A 169 11.18 35.59 -35.50
C THR A 169 12.38 35.31 -34.58
N SER A 170 13.57 35.62 -35.11
CA SER A 170 14.89 35.46 -34.50
C SER A 170 15.23 36.58 -33.52
N THR A 171 15.94 36.23 -32.44
CA THR A 171 17.04 37.05 -31.91
C THR A 171 18.16 36.13 -31.41
N GLN A 172 19.36 36.34 -31.94
CA GLN A 172 20.62 35.67 -31.60
C GLN A 172 21.11 36.08 -30.20
N ASP A 173 21.73 35.13 -29.47
CA ASP A 173 23.11 35.27 -28.98
C ASP A 173 23.68 33.91 -28.56
N SER A 174 25.00 33.78 -28.70
CA SER A 174 25.71 32.56 -29.11
C SER A 174 26.75 32.04 -28.11
N VAL A 175 26.74 30.74 -27.76
CA VAL A 175 27.92 29.88 -27.45
C VAL A 175 27.52 28.37 -27.55
N PRO A 176 28.42 27.36 -27.65
CA PRO A 176 28.43 26.42 -28.75
C PRO A 176 27.86 25.01 -28.43
N SER A 177 27.18 24.45 -29.43
CA SER A 177 27.07 23.02 -29.80
C SER A 177 27.11 21.92 -28.73
N SER A 178 25.91 21.42 -28.38
CA SER A 178 25.61 19.97 -28.32
C SER A 178 24.10 19.79 -28.20
N THR A 179 23.39 19.84 -29.32
CA THR A 179 21.97 19.47 -29.44
C THR A 179 21.83 17.95 -29.32
N LYS A 180 21.78 17.47 -28.07
CA LYS A 180 21.02 16.26 -27.75
C LYS A 180 19.79 16.71 -26.96
N PRO A 181 18.57 16.30 -27.33
CA PRO A 181 17.42 16.60 -26.50
C PRO A 181 17.69 16.02 -25.11
N ILE A 182 17.66 16.87 -24.08
CA ILE A 182 17.82 16.45 -22.68
C ILE A 182 16.85 15.30 -22.46
N SER A 183 17.40 14.13 -22.22
CA SER A 183 16.62 12.92 -21.99
C SER A 183 15.74 13.16 -20.77
N LYS A 184 14.50 12.65 -20.77
CA LYS A 184 13.66 12.65 -19.56
C LYS A 184 14.41 12.10 -18.35
N TRP A 185 15.34 11.16 -18.58
CA TRP A 185 16.23 10.63 -17.55
C TRP A 185 17.24 11.63 -17.01
N ASP A 186 17.76 12.54 -17.82
CA ASP A 186 18.67 13.59 -17.36
C ASP A 186 17.93 14.65 -16.54
N GLN A 187 16.68 14.92 -16.90
CA GLN A 187 15.81 15.80 -16.12
C GLN A 187 15.46 15.19 -14.76
N ILE A 188 15.16 13.88 -14.71
CA ILE A 188 14.93 13.13 -13.46
C ILE A 188 16.20 13.10 -12.59
N ARG A 189 17.38 12.89 -13.20
CA ARG A 189 18.66 12.89 -12.46
C ARG A 189 18.98 14.27 -11.88
N ALA A 190 18.75 15.35 -12.62
CA ALA A 190 18.94 16.72 -12.14
C ALA A 190 17.93 17.12 -11.05
N ALA A 191 16.70 16.61 -11.10
CA ALA A 191 15.70 16.83 -10.05
C ALA A 191 16.04 16.03 -8.76
N ASN A 192 16.47 14.78 -8.89
CA ASN A 192 16.83 13.95 -7.74
C ASN A 192 18.09 14.45 -7.01
N SER A 193 19.08 15.00 -7.73
CA SER A 193 20.29 15.55 -7.11
C SER A 193 20.02 16.82 -6.29
N ARG A 194 18.99 17.59 -6.64
CA ARG A 194 18.56 18.79 -5.89
C ARG A 194 17.72 18.46 -4.66
N THR A 195 17.16 17.26 -4.57
CA THR A 195 16.14 16.90 -3.55
C THR A 195 16.63 15.83 -2.56
N SER A 196 17.93 15.48 -2.54
CA SER A 196 18.46 14.48 -1.61
C SER A 196 19.32 15.07 -0.48
N PRO A 197 18.74 15.69 0.55
CA PRO A 197 19.34 15.64 1.87
C PRO A 197 19.05 14.25 2.47
N ASN A 198 20.11 13.44 2.64
CA ASN A 198 20.13 12.16 3.35
C ASN A 198 19.02 11.17 2.95
N SER A 199 19.34 10.25 2.04
CA SER A 199 18.48 9.11 1.68
C SER A 199 17.92 8.43 2.93
N SER A 200 16.63 8.07 2.93
CA SER A 200 15.99 7.35 4.05
C SER A 200 16.73 6.05 4.39
N TRP A 201 17.43 5.47 3.41
CA TRP A 201 18.32 4.32 3.59
C TRP A 201 19.56 4.64 4.43
N ASP A 202 20.12 5.84 4.30
CA ASP A 202 21.26 6.29 5.09
C ASP A 202 20.84 6.59 6.53
N ALA A 203 19.66 7.16 6.73
CA ALA A 203 19.08 7.38 8.07
C ALA A 203 18.85 6.03 8.80
N LEU A 204 18.38 5.00 8.09
CA LEU A 204 18.20 3.67 8.64
C LEU A 204 19.53 3.01 9.00
N ARG A 205 20.56 3.18 8.17
CA ARG A 205 21.92 2.65 8.42
C ARG A 205 22.56 3.32 9.63
N GLN A 206 22.51 4.65 9.72
CA GLN A 206 23.00 5.40 10.89
C GLN A 206 22.30 4.99 12.18
N LYS A 207 20.98 4.76 12.13
CA LYS A 207 20.23 4.32 13.32
C LYS A 207 20.66 2.92 13.77
N HIS A 208 20.92 2.01 12.83
CA HIS A 208 21.41 0.67 13.14
C HIS A 208 22.85 0.65 13.65
N GLU A 209 23.72 1.52 13.13
CA GLU A 209 25.10 1.67 13.59
C GLU A 209 25.17 2.27 15.00
N ARG A 210 24.38 3.33 15.29
CA ARG A 210 24.32 3.93 16.64
C ARG A 210 23.76 2.98 17.69
N ALA A 211 22.83 2.10 17.35
CA ALA A 211 22.26 1.14 18.29
C ALA A 211 23.21 -0.02 18.63
N ARG A 212 24.30 -0.20 17.87
CA ARG A 212 25.24 -1.33 18.02
C ARG A 212 26.53 -1.00 18.76
N VAL A 213 26.75 0.24 19.18
CA VAL A 213 27.94 0.63 19.96
C VAL A 213 27.54 0.75 21.43
N PRO A 214 27.86 -0.24 22.30
CA PRO A 214 27.68 -0.09 23.73
C PRO A 214 28.67 0.96 24.27
N PRO A 215 28.31 1.73 25.31
CA PRO A 215 29.27 2.59 25.99
C PRO A 215 30.39 1.73 26.62
N PRO A 216 31.64 2.20 26.64
CA PRO A 216 32.78 1.46 27.20
C PRO A 216 32.73 1.51 28.73
N SER A 217 31.91 0.66 29.34
CA SER A 217 31.93 0.42 30.77
C SER A 217 31.49 -1.03 31.07
N GLY A 218 32.48 -1.92 31.27
CA GLY A 218 32.29 -3.28 31.76
C GLY A 218 32.68 -4.39 30.78
N SER A 219 33.94 -4.43 30.35
CA SER A 219 34.44 -5.30 29.27
C SER A 219 34.79 -6.74 29.65
N GLU A 220 34.58 -7.20 30.89
CA GLU A 220 34.99 -8.58 31.26
C GLU A 220 33.84 -9.59 31.31
N THR A 221 32.61 -9.18 31.63
CA THR A 221 31.49 -10.12 31.77
C THR A 221 30.80 -10.44 30.44
N PHE A 222 30.81 -9.50 29.49
CA PHE A 222 30.13 -9.65 28.20
C PHE A 222 30.95 -10.45 27.16
N GLU A 223 32.28 -10.38 27.24
CA GLU A 223 33.19 -11.22 26.43
C GLU A 223 33.08 -12.69 26.84
N ARG A 224 32.93 -12.97 28.15
CA ARG A 224 32.82 -14.33 28.68
C ARG A 224 31.55 -15.03 28.18
N THR A 225 30.39 -14.39 28.27
CA THR A 225 29.13 -14.97 27.79
C THR A 225 29.12 -15.17 26.27
N ARG A 226 29.71 -14.26 25.50
CA ARG A 226 29.82 -14.41 24.04
C ARG A 226 30.79 -15.51 23.61
N SER A 227 31.83 -15.73 24.40
CA SER A 227 32.80 -16.82 24.18
C SER A 227 32.19 -18.18 24.52
N GLU A 228 31.41 -18.25 25.61
CA GLU A 228 30.67 -19.45 26.01
C GLU A 228 29.59 -19.82 24.99
N ASP A 229 28.84 -18.84 24.45
CA ASP A 229 27.85 -19.08 23.39
C ASP A 229 28.49 -19.63 22.10
N ARG A 230 29.63 -19.08 21.67
CA ARG A 230 30.35 -19.61 20.50
C ARG A 230 30.85 -21.04 20.73
N ALA A 231 31.40 -21.33 21.91
CA ALA A 231 31.90 -22.67 22.22
C ALA A 231 30.76 -23.71 22.22
N ALA A 232 29.58 -23.34 22.73
CA ALA A 232 28.40 -24.21 22.70
C ALA A 232 27.86 -24.45 21.28
N GLU A 233 27.85 -23.42 20.43
CA GLU A 233 27.46 -23.56 19.02
C GLU A 233 28.44 -24.44 18.23
N GLN A 234 29.74 -24.32 18.50
CA GLN A 234 30.78 -25.14 17.87
C GLN A 234 30.62 -26.62 18.23
N ALA A 235 30.41 -26.91 19.53
CA ALA A 235 30.21 -28.28 20.00
C ALA A 235 28.98 -28.94 19.38
N LYS A 236 27.90 -28.18 19.19
CA LYS A 236 26.67 -28.66 18.56
C LYS A 236 26.86 -28.94 17.06
N PHE A 237 27.71 -28.16 16.39
CA PHE A 237 28.06 -28.39 14.99
C PHE A 237 28.92 -29.66 14.83
N ASP A 238 29.91 -29.84 15.70
CA ASP A 238 30.75 -31.05 15.72
C ASP A 238 29.92 -32.31 16.02
N GLU A 239 28.98 -32.24 16.96
CA GLU A 239 28.04 -33.33 17.26
C GLU A 239 27.20 -33.74 16.03
N LEU A 240 26.75 -32.77 15.23
CA LEU A 240 26.02 -33.02 13.98
C LEU A 240 26.89 -33.71 12.92
N LEU A 241 28.15 -33.30 12.80
CA LEU A 241 29.11 -33.89 11.87
C LEU A 241 29.47 -35.33 12.26
N ASP A 242 29.68 -35.61 13.54
CA ASP A 242 29.94 -36.96 14.02
C ASP A 242 28.72 -37.86 13.84
N ARG A 243 27.51 -37.33 14.04
CA ARG A 243 26.26 -38.04 13.73
C ARG A 243 26.15 -38.40 12.25
N GLU A 244 26.53 -37.51 11.35
CA GLU A 244 26.54 -37.79 9.90
C GLU A 244 27.58 -38.86 9.53
N ARG A 245 28.74 -38.85 10.19
CA ARG A 245 29.81 -39.85 9.98
C ARG A 245 29.47 -41.24 10.49
N ASN A 246 28.65 -41.35 11.55
CA ASN A 246 28.27 -42.62 12.17
C ASN A 246 27.03 -43.30 11.55
N ILE A 247 26.45 -42.75 10.46
CA ILE A 247 25.27 -43.29 9.76
C ILE A 247 25.67 -44.19 8.56
N ARG A 248 26.95 -44.58 8.44
CA ARG A 248 27.44 -45.47 7.39
C ARG A 248 27.73 -46.88 7.92
#